data_AF-H2XKX7-F1
#
_entry.id   AF-H2XKX7-F1
#
_cell.length_a   1.000
_cell.length_b   1.000
_cell.length_c   1.000
_cell.angle_alpha   90.00
_cell.angle_beta   90.00
_cell.angle_gamma   90.00
#
_symmetry.space_group_name_H-M   'P 1'
#
loop_
_entity.id
_entity.type
_entity.pdbx_description
1 polymer ?
#
loop_
_entity_poly.entity_id
_entity_poly.type
_entity_poly.pdbx_seq_one_letter_code
_entity_poly.pdbx_strand_id
1 'polypeptide(L)'
;MAKPLKPETVLKKLKSVSNTQDSIPMLSLWIIHHKAHHKLIVDHWLKVLKNSKASHRLTLLYLCNDVIQNCRRKNAAIYKETFTDTLPEAVAHLRDQSIRSNVQRVMKIWSKRGVFDSEYTDQLLAALLANRAPEKLRNKLLVEYKTSDLISEITQFKELEDKIEVDEKRLRAIRVDVSSTEAIKKLKDKVGGEKFSREFEESAVQLEEFLGQFEKYVEQRKQLLEVLEKGTVYY
;
A
#
# COMPACT_ATOMS: atom_id res chain seq x y z
N MET A 1 24.73 3.68 -26.24
CA MET A 1 24.67 3.35 -24.79
C MET A 1 23.20 3.29 -24.38
N ALA A 2 22.73 2.17 -23.80
CA ALA A 2 21.36 2.06 -23.30
C ALA A 2 21.19 2.98 -22.07
N LYS A 3 20.08 3.74 -22.00
CA LYS A 3 19.80 4.61 -20.85
C LYS A 3 19.71 3.77 -19.57
N PRO A 4 20.24 4.25 -18.42
CA PRO A 4 20.15 3.54 -17.16
C PRO A 4 18.69 3.37 -16.74
N LEU A 5 18.33 2.17 -16.28
CA LEU A 5 16.97 1.89 -15.81
C LEU A 5 16.69 2.65 -14.51
N LYS A 6 15.75 3.60 -14.57
CA LYS A 6 15.34 4.38 -13.39
C LYS A 6 14.40 3.57 -12.48
N PRO A 7 14.62 3.55 -11.14
CA PRO A 7 13.73 2.87 -10.19
C PRO A 7 12.27 3.31 -10.28
N GLU A 8 12.02 4.60 -10.50
CA GLU A 8 10.67 5.18 -10.66
C GLU A 8 9.90 4.57 -11.83
N THR A 9 10.58 4.26 -12.94
CA THR A 9 9.97 3.62 -14.11
C THR A 9 9.47 2.22 -13.77
N VAL A 10 10.25 1.47 -12.98
CA VAL A 10 9.90 0.13 -12.52
C VAL A 10 8.67 0.21 -11.60
N LEU A 11 8.70 1.11 -10.61
CA LEU A 11 7.59 1.33 -9.68
C LEU A 11 6.30 1.71 -10.41
N LYS A 12 6.37 2.66 -11.35
CA LYS A 12 5.20 3.10 -12.10
C LYS A 12 4.57 1.94 -12.88
N LYS A 13 5.39 1.15 -13.58
CA LYS A 13 4.92 -0.01 -14.36
C LYS A 13 4.31 -1.10 -13.48
N LEU A 14 4.93 -1.41 -12.34
CA LEU A 14 4.42 -2.43 -11.41
C LEU A 14 3.13 -1.99 -10.69
N LYS A 15 2.97 -0.69 -10.43
CA LYS A 15 1.71 -0.14 -9.88
C LYS A 15 0.59 -0.10 -10.91
N SER A 16 0.92 0.04 -12.19
CA SER A 16 -0.08 0.18 -13.28
C SER A 16 -0.45 -1.13 -13.98
N VAL A 17 0.22 -2.25 -13.69
CA VAL A 17 -0.09 -3.54 -14.33
C VAL A 17 -1.51 -3.98 -13.96
N SER A 18 -2.26 -4.47 -14.93
CA SER A 18 -3.63 -4.95 -14.73
C SER A 18 -3.73 -6.45 -15.03
N ASN A 19 -4.76 -7.10 -14.50
CA ASN A 19 -4.99 -8.53 -14.69
C ASN A 19 -5.64 -8.82 -16.06
N THR A 20 -4.96 -8.45 -17.14
CA THR A 20 -5.41 -8.67 -18.53
C THR A 20 -4.37 -9.46 -19.32
N GLN A 21 -4.84 -10.13 -20.38
CA GLN A 21 -3.99 -10.93 -21.27
C GLN A 21 -2.98 -10.10 -22.08
N ASP A 22 -3.16 -8.77 -22.14
CA ASP A 22 -2.21 -7.88 -22.79
C ASP A 22 -1.21 -7.26 -21.79
N SER A 23 -1.70 -6.82 -20.62
CA SER A 23 -0.89 -6.05 -19.66
C SER A 23 0.23 -6.89 -19.05
N ILE A 24 -0.08 -8.11 -18.61
CA ILE A 24 0.90 -8.99 -17.96
C ILE A 24 2.00 -9.42 -18.93
N PRO A 25 1.71 -9.99 -20.12
CA PRO A 25 2.76 -10.41 -21.04
C PRO A 25 3.61 -9.24 -21.56
N MET A 26 2.99 -8.08 -21.82
CA MET A 26 3.72 -6.89 -22.27
C MET A 26 4.73 -6.43 -21.21
N LEU A 27 4.33 -6.37 -19.93
CA LEU A 27 5.25 -6.01 -18.86
C LEU A 27 6.29 -7.10 -18.59
N SER A 28 5.90 -8.37 -18.66
CA SER A 28 6.81 -9.51 -18.53
C SER A 28 7.93 -9.47 -19.55
N LEU A 29 7.61 -9.22 -20.83
CA LEU A 29 8.60 -9.07 -21.89
C LEU A 29 9.56 -7.90 -21.62
N TRP A 30 9.01 -6.77 -21.16
CA TRP A 30 9.82 -5.61 -20.79
C TRP A 30 10.75 -5.92 -19.61
N ILE A 31 10.29 -6.65 -18.59
CA ILE A 31 11.11 -7.11 -17.47
C ILE A 31 12.23 -8.02 -17.98
N ILE A 32 11.91 -9.03 -18.77
CA ILE A 32 12.89 -9.97 -19.34
C ILE A 32 13.97 -9.25 -20.16
N HIS A 33 13.59 -8.21 -20.91
CA HIS A 33 14.55 -7.38 -21.66
C HIS A 33 15.58 -6.69 -20.74
N HIS A 34 15.16 -6.29 -19.54
CA HIS A 34 16.00 -5.60 -18.55
C HIS A 34 16.67 -6.56 -17.55
N LYS A 35 16.95 -7.81 -17.95
CA LYS A 35 17.57 -8.86 -17.10
C LYS A 35 18.87 -8.45 -16.39
N ALA A 36 19.63 -7.49 -16.91
CA ALA A 36 20.81 -6.95 -16.22
C ALA A 36 20.46 -6.27 -14.89
N HIS A 37 19.21 -5.86 -14.69
CA HIS A 37 18.68 -5.21 -13.49
C HIS A 37 17.73 -6.13 -12.70
N HIS A 38 17.87 -7.45 -12.83
CA HIS A 38 16.96 -8.43 -12.23
C HIS A 38 16.73 -8.21 -10.73
N LYS A 39 17.80 -8.00 -9.93
CA LYS A 39 17.69 -7.75 -8.48
C LYS A 39 16.83 -6.54 -8.19
N LEU A 40 17.18 -5.39 -8.78
CA LEU A 40 16.43 -4.14 -8.61
C LEU A 40 14.96 -4.30 -8.98
N ILE A 41 14.65 -5.00 -10.08
CA ILE A 41 13.26 -5.20 -10.50
C ILE A 41 12.51 -6.11 -9.52
N VAL A 42 13.12 -7.21 -9.05
CA VAL A 42 12.50 -8.14 -8.11
C VAL A 42 12.30 -7.50 -6.72
N ASP A 43 13.25 -6.69 -6.26
CA ASP A 43 13.13 -5.91 -5.02
C ASP A 43 11.95 -4.94 -5.08
N HIS A 44 11.79 -4.22 -6.19
CA HIS A 44 10.66 -3.32 -6.41
C HIS A 44 9.35 -4.08 -6.59
N TRP A 45 9.36 -5.25 -7.22
CA TRP A 45 8.20 -6.13 -7.31
C TRP A 45 7.72 -6.54 -5.92
N LEU A 46 8.63 -6.99 -5.04
CA LEU A 46 8.29 -7.34 -3.67
C LEU A 46 7.76 -6.13 -2.90
N LYS A 47 8.42 -4.97 -3.04
CA LYS A 47 7.97 -3.71 -2.40
C LYS A 47 6.55 -3.34 -2.83
N VAL A 48 6.22 -3.43 -4.12
CA VAL A 48 4.86 -3.13 -4.58
C VAL A 48 3.88 -4.19 -4.10
N LEU A 49 4.25 -5.48 -4.11
CA LEU A 49 3.40 -6.58 -3.63
C LEU A 49 3.01 -6.40 -2.16
N LYS A 50 3.97 -6.04 -1.29
CA LYS A 50 3.71 -5.77 0.13
C LYS A 50 2.67 -4.67 0.35
N ASN A 51 2.78 -3.58 -0.41
CA ASN A 51 1.96 -2.37 -0.25
C ASN A 51 0.71 -2.35 -1.16
N SER A 52 0.28 -3.51 -1.67
CA SER A 52 -0.85 -3.62 -2.60
C SER A 52 -2.04 -4.35 -1.97
N LYS A 53 -3.25 -4.08 -2.47
CA LYS A 53 -4.46 -4.85 -2.11
C LYS A 53 -4.41 -6.25 -2.72
N ALA A 54 -5.14 -7.20 -2.12
CA ALA A 54 -5.16 -8.61 -2.52
C ALA A 54 -5.30 -8.84 -4.03
N SER A 55 -6.23 -8.14 -4.70
CA SER A 55 -6.43 -8.26 -6.16
C SER A 55 -5.16 -7.93 -6.95
N HIS A 56 -4.45 -6.86 -6.58
CA HIS A 56 -3.21 -6.46 -7.25
C HIS A 56 -2.03 -7.35 -6.88
N ARG A 57 -1.97 -7.86 -5.64
CA ARG A 57 -0.99 -8.88 -5.24
C ARG A 57 -1.09 -10.12 -6.12
N LEU A 58 -2.31 -10.56 -6.43
CA LEU A 58 -2.55 -11.67 -7.35
C LEU A 58 -2.09 -11.35 -8.78
N THR A 59 -2.37 -10.15 -9.29
CA THR A 59 -1.84 -9.68 -10.59
C THR A 59 -0.31 -9.74 -10.63
N LEU A 60 0.36 -9.29 -9.57
CA LEU A 60 1.82 -9.33 -9.46
C LEU A 60 2.37 -10.75 -9.40
N LEU A 61 1.66 -11.70 -8.78
CA LEU A 61 2.01 -13.11 -8.82
C LEU A 61 1.88 -13.68 -10.24
N TYR A 62 0.84 -13.31 -10.98
CA TYR A 62 0.70 -13.72 -12.38
C TYR A 62 1.80 -13.16 -13.27
N LEU A 63 2.22 -11.91 -13.04
CA LEU A 63 3.39 -11.32 -13.68
C LEU A 63 4.68 -12.10 -13.37
N CYS A 64 4.93 -12.41 -12.10
CA CYS A 64 6.07 -13.23 -11.68
C CYS A 64 6.05 -14.60 -12.36
N ASN A 65 4.88 -15.26 -12.39
CA ASN A 65 4.69 -16.52 -13.08
C ASN A 65 5.02 -16.44 -14.58
N ASP A 66 4.55 -15.40 -15.28
CA ASP A 66 4.83 -15.23 -16.70
C ASP A 66 6.33 -15.01 -16.97
N VAL A 67 6.99 -14.18 -16.15
CA VAL A 67 8.44 -13.94 -16.24
C VAL A 67 9.21 -15.25 -16.02
N ILE A 68 8.91 -16.01 -14.96
CA ILE A 68 9.60 -17.27 -14.65
C ILE A 68 9.45 -18.28 -15.79
N GLN A 69 8.24 -18.44 -16.35
CA GLN A 69 7.99 -19.40 -17.43
C GLN A 69 8.65 -19.00 -18.75
N ASN A 70 8.78 -17.70 -19.04
CA ASN A 70 9.31 -17.19 -20.31
C ASN A 70 10.81 -16.84 -20.26
N CYS A 71 11.41 -16.64 -19.08
CA CYS A 71 12.78 -16.15 -18.95
C CYS A 71 13.84 -17.08 -19.57
N ARG A 72 13.67 -18.41 -19.47
CA ARG A 72 14.64 -19.39 -20.00
C ARG A 72 14.76 -19.30 -21.53
N ARG A 73 13.62 -19.21 -22.23
CA ARG A 73 13.59 -19.11 -23.70
C ARG A 73 14.20 -17.81 -24.23
N LYS A 74 14.36 -16.79 -23.37
CA LYS A 74 14.87 -15.45 -23.71
C LYS A 74 16.25 -15.18 -23.12
N ASN A 75 17.00 -16.23 -22.74
CA ASN A 75 18.33 -16.14 -22.15
C ASN A 75 18.37 -15.24 -20.89
N ALA A 76 17.35 -15.36 -20.03
CA ALA A 76 17.18 -14.55 -18.82
C ALA A 76 16.91 -15.42 -17.58
N ALA A 77 17.48 -16.63 -17.54
CA ALA A 77 17.25 -17.61 -16.47
C ALA A 77 17.55 -17.08 -15.05
N ILE A 78 18.40 -16.06 -14.93
CA ILE A 78 18.72 -15.35 -13.67
C ILE A 78 17.48 -14.85 -12.91
N TYR A 79 16.38 -14.54 -13.62
CA TYR A 79 15.13 -14.15 -12.96
C TYR A 79 14.55 -15.28 -12.11
N LYS A 80 14.64 -16.53 -12.58
CA LYS A 80 14.15 -17.68 -11.82
C LYS A 80 14.89 -17.79 -10.48
N GLU A 81 16.22 -17.68 -10.49
CA GLU A 81 17.05 -17.69 -9.28
C GLU A 81 16.66 -16.55 -8.34
N THR A 82 16.60 -15.32 -8.87
CA THR A 82 16.26 -14.13 -8.08
C THR A 82 14.87 -14.21 -7.43
N PHE A 83 13.87 -14.71 -8.17
CA PHE A 83 12.54 -14.93 -7.62
C PHE A 83 12.51 -16.09 -6.63
N THR A 84 13.34 -17.11 -6.78
CA THR A 84 13.45 -18.23 -5.81
C THR A 84 13.82 -17.70 -4.43
N ASP A 85 14.76 -16.75 -4.36
CA ASP A 85 15.17 -16.14 -3.08
C ASP A 85 14.07 -15.26 -2.45
N THR A 86 13.20 -14.68 -3.28
CA THR A 86 12.22 -13.66 -2.87
C THR A 86 10.83 -14.23 -2.57
N LEU A 87 10.45 -15.31 -3.25
CA LEU A 87 9.11 -15.91 -3.17
C LEU A 87 8.71 -16.35 -1.76
N PRO A 88 9.57 -16.95 -0.90
CA PRO A 88 9.19 -17.33 0.46
C PRO A 88 8.69 -16.14 1.29
N GLU A 89 9.30 -14.97 1.11
CA GLU A 89 8.87 -13.72 1.74
C GLU A 89 7.57 -13.19 1.12
N ALA A 90 7.45 -13.22 -0.21
CA ALA A 90 6.25 -12.77 -0.92
C ALA A 90 4.99 -13.56 -0.53
N VAL A 91 5.13 -14.87 -0.28
CA VAL A 91 4.00 -15.76 0.09
C VAL A 91 3.31 -15.31 1.37
N ALA A 92 4.02 -14.71 2.34
CA ALA A 92 3.41 -14.19 3.56
C ALA A 92 2.34 -13.12 3.29
N HIS A 93 2.46 -12.40 2.17
CA HIS A 93 1.53 -11.35 1.76
C HIS A 93 0.45 -11.86 0.79
N LEU A 94 0.50 -13.13 0.35
CA LEU A 94 -0.44 -13.73 -0.61
C LEU A 94 -1.51 -14.60 0.05
N ARG A 95 -1.71 -14.45 1.36
CA ARG A 95 -2.57 -15.31 2.19
C ARG A 95 -4.02 -14.90 2.23
N ASP A 96 -4.38 -13.74 1.67
CA ASP A 96 -5.74 -13.21 1.63
C ASP A 96 -6.73 -14.26 1.08
N GLN A 97 -7.83 -14.51 1.80
CA GLN A 97 -8.78 -15.58 1.49
C GLN A 97 -9.38 -15.46 0.08
N SER A 98 -9.58 -14.23 -0.40
CA SER A 98 -10.14 -13.92 -1.72
C SER A 98 -9.26 -14.36 -2.89
N ILE A 99 -7.95 -14.50 -2.69
CA ILE A 99 -7.00 -14.88 -3.76
C ILE A 99 -6.29 -16.22 -3.49
N ARG A 100 -6.39 -16.76 -2.27
CA ARG A 100 -5.63 -17.94 -1.82
C ARG A 100 -5.76 -19.14 -2.75
N SER A 101 -6.96 -19.44 -3.24
CA SER A 101 -7.20 -20.56 -4.17
C SER A 101 -6.44 -20.40 -5.50
N ASN A 102 -6.37 -19.17 -6.02
CA ASN A 102 -5.64 -18.84 -7.23
C ASN A 102 -4.13 -18.93 -7.02
N VAL A 103 -3.63 -18.42 -5.89
CA VAL A 103 -2.21 -18.52 -5.50
C VAL A 103 -1.80 -19.99 -5.38
N GLN A 104 -2.62 -20.80 -4.69
CA GLN A 104 -2.38 -22.24 -4.53
C GLN A 104 -2.35 -22.96 -5.88
N ARG A 105 -3.23 -22.58 -6.81
CA ARG A 105 -3.25 -23.13 -8.18
C ARG A 105 -1.94 -22.84 -8.92
N VAL A 106 -1.39 -21.63 -8.81
CA VAL A 106 -0.10 -21.28 -9.44
C VAL A 106 1.03 -22.16 -8.92
N MET A 107 1.16 -22.32 -7.60
CA MET A 107 2.21 -23.15 -6.98
C MET A 107 2.09 -24.63 -7.39
N LYS A 108 0.87 -25.18 -7.41
CA LYS A 108 0.61 -26.55 -7.91
C LYS A 108 1.00 -26.73 -9.37
N ILE A 109 0.76 -25.71 -10.21
CA ILE A 109 1.17 -25.73 -11.62
C ILE A 109 2.70 -25.70 -11.74
N TRP A 110 3.40 -24.91 -10.90
CA TRP A 110 4.86 -24.90 -10.88
C TRP A 110 5.44 -26.27 -10.57
N SER A 111 4.90 -26.95 -9.55
CA SER A 111 5.28 -28.32 -9.19
C SER A 111 5.04 -29.29 -10.35
N LYS A 112 3.80 -29.32 -10.87
CA LYS A 112 3.39 -30.23 -11.95
C LYS A 112 4.21 -30.06 -13.24
N ARG A 113 4.66 -28.84 -13.54
CA ARG A 113 5.46 -28.52 -14.74
C ARG A 113 6.97 -28.59 -14.50
N GLY A 114 7.42 -28.92 -13.29
CA GLY A 114 8.84 -28.89 -12.93
C GLY A 114 9.47 -27.50 -13.06
N VAL A 115 8.67 -26.43 -12.89
CA VAL A 115 9.19 -25.06 -12.85
C VAL A 115 10.06 -24.91 -11.61
N PHE A 116 9.61 -25.42 -10.48
CA PHE A 116 10.39 -25.62 -9.26
C PHE A 116 10.28 -27.08 -8.85
N ASP A 117 11.21 -27.56 -8.04
CA ASP A 117 11.10 -28.90 -7.45
C ASP A 117 9.90 -28.97 -6.49
N SER A 118 9.44 -30.19 -6.24
CA SER A 118 8.26 -30.44 -5.41
C SER A 118 8.46 -29.95 -3.98
N GLU A 119 9.64 -30.18 -3.40
CA GLU A 119 9.97 -29.81 -2.03
C GLU A 119 9.81 -28.30 -1.81
N TYR A 120 10.39 -27.49 -2.69
CA TYR A 120 10.27 -26.04 -2.65
C TYR A 120 8.83 -25.58 -2.83
N THR A 121 8.08 -26.16 -3.77
CA THR A 121 6.66 -25.80 -3.94
C THR A 121 5.79 -26.19 -2.75
N ASP A 122 6.10 -27.31 -2.09
CA ASP A 122 5.40 -27.77 -0.89
C ASP A 122 5.73 -26.85 0.30
N GLN A 123 6.97 -26.37 0.42
CA GLN A 123 7.34 -25.34 1.40
C GLN A 123 6.56 -24.04 1.18
N LEU A 124 6.44 -23.57 -0.07
CA LEU A 124 5.64 -22.38 -0.39
C LEU A 124 4.15 -22.59 -0.10
N LEU A 125 3.61 -23.78 -0.41
CA LEU A 125 2.22 -24.13 -0.12
C LEU A 125 1.96 -24.20 1.39
N ALA A 126 2.86 -24.81 2.15
CA ALA A 126 2.79 -24.84 3.61
C ALA A 126 2.84 -23.41 4.18
N ALA A 127 3.72 -22.55 3.67
CA ALA A 127 3.79 -21.14 4.05
C ALA A 127 2.52 -20.36 3.64
N LEU A 128 1.84 -20.72 2.56
CA LEU A 128 0.57 -20.09 2.16
C LEU A 128 -0.58 -20.48 3.09
N LEU A 129 -0.60 -21.75 3.52
CA LEU A 129 -1.66 -22.33 4.36
C LEU A 129 -1.42 -22.12 5.86
N ALA A 130 -0.18 -21.80 6.25
CA ALA A 130 0.15 -21.51 7.64
C ALA A 130 -0.62 -20.28 8.13
N ASN A 131 -1.24 -20.41 9.30
CA ASN A 131 -1.90 -19.31 10.00
C ASN A 131 -0.93 -18.21 10.46
N ARG A 132 0.40 -18.42 10.36
CA ARG A 132 1.45 -17.47 10.81
C ARG A 132 2.64 -17.45 9.85
N ALA A 133 3.32 -16.30 9.73
CA ALA A 133 4.46 -16.12 8.81
C ALA A 133 5.61 -17.09 9.14
N PRO A 134 6.47 -17.51 8.17
CA PRO A 134 7.63 -18.35 8.44
C PRO A 134 8.56 -17.72 9.49
N GLU A 135 9.14 -18.51 10.39
CA GLU A 135 9.88 -18.01 11.56
C GLU A 135 11.09 -17.12 11.21
N LYS A 136 11.82 -17.43 10.13
CA LYS A 136 12.91 -16.57 9.64
C LYS A 136 12.43 -15.19 9.20
N LEU A 137 11.28 -15.14 8.51
CA LEU A 137 10.66 -13.89 8.11
C LEU A 137 10.13 -13.15 9.34
N ARG A 138 9.53 -13.88 10.30
CA ARG A 138 9.08 -13.33 11.58
C ARG A 138 10.24 -12.69 12.35
N ASN A 139 11.40 -13.33 12.41
CA ASN A 139 12.57 -12.81 13.13
C ASN A 139 13.18 -11.59 12.44
N LYS A 140 13.25 -11.58 11.09
CA LYS A 140 13.71 -10.42 10.32
C LYS A 140 12.74 -9.23 10.47
N LEU A 141 11.45 -9.49 10.43
CA LEU A 141 10.39 -8.48 10.60
C LEU A 141 10.29 -7.98 12.06
N LEU A 142 10.49 -8.84 13.07
CA LEU A 142 10.47 -8.48 14.50
C LEU A 142 11.55 -7.44 14.87
N VAL A 143 12.65 -7.39 14.10
CA VAL A 143 13.69 -6.36 14.26
C VAL A 143 13.21 -5.02 13.69
N GLU A 144 12.38 -5.03 12.65
CA GLU A 144 11.89 -3.83 11.96
C GLU A 144 10.60 -3.24 12.58
N TYR A 145 9.82 -4.04 13.32
CA TYR A 145 8.56 -3.62 13.94
C TYR A 145 8.60 -3.73 15.45
N LYS A 146 8.62 -2.58 16.12
CA LYS A 146 8.56 -2.52 17.58
C LYS A 146 7.14 -2.19 18.02
N THR A 147 6.60 -3.00 18.91
CA THR A 147 5.28 -2.75 19.52
C THR A 147 5.22 -1.38 20.22
N SER A 148 6.35 -0.87 20.71
CA SER A 148 6.46 0.50 21.24
C SER A 148 6.07 1.57 20.23
N ASP A 149 6.45 1.38 18.96
CA ASP A 149 6.21 2.36 17.91
C ASP A 149 4.73 2.36 17.54
N LEU A 150 4.10 1.17 17.48
CA LEU A 150 2.65 1.06 17.33
C LEU A 150 1.90 1.75 18.47
N ILE A 151 2.30 1.50 19.73
CA ILE A 151 1.65 2.11 20.90
C ILE A 151 1.78 3.63 20.84
N SER A 152 2.96 4.14 20.50
CA SER A 152 3.20 5.58 20.32
C SER A 152 2.30 6.17 19.25
N GLU A 153 2.22 5.54 18.07
CA GLU A 153 1.36 6.00 16.96
C GLU A 153 -0.12 5.98 17.32
N ILE A 154 -0.61 4.91 17.97
CA ILE A 154 -2.01 4.84 18.43
C ILE A 154 -2.30 5.95 19.45
N THR A 155 -1.38 6.20 20.37
CA THR A 155 -1.55 7.23 21.41
C THR A 155 -1.62 8.62 20.79
N GLN A 156 -0.68 8.95 19.90
CA GLN A 156 -0.67 10.23 19.19
C GLN A 156 -1.91 10.42 18.32
N PHE A 157 -2.34 9.36 17.61
CA PHE A 157 -3.56 9.41 16.82
C PHE A 157 -4.79 9.65 17.68
N LYS A 158 -4.88 9.02 18.86
CA LYS A 158 -6.01 9.21 19.78
C LYS A 158 -6.06 10.63 20.33
N GLU A 159 -4.93 11.20 20.72
CA GLU A 159 -4.87 12.60 21.16
C GLU A 159 -5.29 13.57 20.06
N LEU A 160 -4.93 13.29 18.80
CA LEU A 160 -5.34 14.11 17.66
C LEU A 160 -6.85 13.97 17.39
N GLU A 161 -7.38 12.75 17.47
CA GLU A 161 -8.82 12.48 17.33
C GLU A 161 -9.64 13.25 18.37
N ASP A 162 -9.21 13.23 19.64
CA ASP A 162 -9.89 13.95 20.72
C ASP A 162 -9.87 15.47 20.49
N LYS A 163 -8.76 16.02 19.97
CA LYS A 163 -8.67 17.43 19.58
C LYS A 163 -9.62 17.78 18.43
N ILE A 164 -9.66 16.95 17.38
CA ILE A 164 -10.58 17.14 16.25
C ILE A 164 -12.04 17.13 16.74
N GLU A 165 -12.40 16.23 17.66
CA GLU A 165 -13.75 16.18 18.22
C GLU A 165 -14.11 17.46 18.98
N VAL A 166 -13.18 18.00 19.76
CA VAL A 166 -13.36 19.28 20.48
C VAL A 166 -13.50 20.45 19.50
N ASP A 167 -12.62 20.52 18.48
CA ASP A 167 -12.66 21.60 17.49
C ASP A 167 -13.93 21.54 16.63
N GLU A 168 -14.40 20.35 16.27
CA GLU A 168 -15.67 20.16 15.55
C GLU A 168 -16.86 20.65 16.39
N LYS A 169 -16.90 20.34 17.68
CA LYS A 169 -17.92 20.86 18.61
C LYS A 169 -17.88 22.38 18.70
N ARG A 170 -16.68 22.97 18.74
CA ARG A 170 -16.50 24.43 18.74
C ARG A 170 -17.01 25.06 17.45
N LEU A 171 -16.70 24.48 16.29
CA LEU A 171 -17.20 24.95 14.99
C LEU A 171 -18.72 24.87 14.88
N ARG A 172 -19.34 23.78 15.36
CA ARG A 172 -20.81 23.65 15.37
C ARG A 172 -21.51 24.67 16.26
N ALA A 173 -20.81 25.22 17.25
CA ALA A 173 -21.33 26.27 18.13
C ALA A 173 -21.19 27.68 17.53
N ILE A 174 -20.46 27.84 16.42
CA ILE A 174 -20.35 29.12 15.71
C ILE A 174 -21.72 29.48 15.12
N ARG A 175 -22.16 30.69 15.41
CA ARG A 175 -23.48 31.19 14.99
C ARG A 175 -23.53 31.66 13.54
N VAL A 176 -22.37 31.97 12.97
CA VAL A 176 -22.24 32.45 11.60
C VAL A 176 -21.85 31.27 10.71
N ASP A 177 -22.77 30.91 9.81
CA ASP A 177 -22.47 29.94 8.77
C ASP A 177 -21.61 30.60 7.69
N VAL A 178 -20.29 30.41 7.81
CA VAL A 178 -19.28 30.96 6.90
C VAL A 178 -19.37 30.34 5.49
N SER A 179 -20.03 29.18 5.37
CA SER A 179 -20.21 28.48 4.09
C SER A 179 -21.43 28.97 3.31
N SER A 180 -22.26 29.84 3.91
CA SER A 180 -23.52 30.28 3.33
C SER A 180 -23.55 31.78 3.04
N THR A 181 -23.91 32.12 1.80
CA THR A 181 -24.11 33.50 1.36
C THR A 181 -25.40 34.12 1.88
N GLU A 182 -26.30 33.33 2.49
CA GLU A 182 -27.54 33.80 3.13
C GLU A 182 -27.26 34.69 4.35
N ALA A 183 -26.12 34.48 5.03
CA ALA A 183 -25.74 35.26 6.20
C ALA A 183 -25.50 36.75 5.84
N ILE A 184 -24.97 37.01 4.64
CA ILE A 184 -24.70 38.36 4.12
C ILE A 184 -26.01 39.12 3.82
N LYS A 185 -27.09 38.42 3.45
CA LYS A 185 -28.39 39.02 3.12
C LYS A 185 -29.11 39.62 4.34
N LYS A 186 -28.65 39.33 5.56
CA LYS A 186 -29.28 39.80 6.82
C LYS A 186 -28.72 41.14 7.31
N LEU A 187 -27.77 41.73 6.59
CA LEU A 187 -27.19 43.02 6.92
C LEU A 187 -28.17 44.16 6.62
N LYS A 188 -28.54 44.92 7.65
CA LYS A 188 -29.55 46.02 7.55
C LYS A 188 -28.97 47.41 7.76
N ASP A 189 -27.88 47.54 8.51
CA ASP A 189 -27.26 48.82 8.84
C ASP A 189 -25.72 48.70 8.92
N LYS A 190 -25.03 49.85 8.90
CA LYS A 190 -23.57 49.92 8.84
C LYS A 190 -22.89 49.33 10.08
N VAL A 191 -23.44 49.56 11.28
CA VAL A 191 -22.85 49.12 12.55
C VAL A 191 -22.99 47.59 12.72
N GLY A 192 -24.14 47.03 12.35
CA GLY A 192 -24.39 45.60 12.29
C GLY A 192 -23.55 44.91 11.21
N GLY A 193 -23.31 45.59 10.08
CA GLY A 193 -22.39 45.17 9.02
C GLY A 193 -20.95 44.99 9.50
N GLU A 194 -20.41 46.00 10.19
CA GLU A 194 -19.05 45.95 10.73
C GLU A 194 -18.91 44.84 11.79
N LYS A 195 -19.91 44.67 12.65
CA LYS A 195 -19.92 43.58 13.65
C LYS A 195 -19.96 42.20 12.99
N PHE A 196 -20.83 42.00 12.03
CA PHE A 196 -20.96 40.75 11.30
C PHE A 196 -19.70 40.41 10.50
N SER A 197 -19.09 41.38 9.81
CA SER A 197 -17.86 41.17 9.03
C SER A 197 -16.75 40.61 9.91
N ARG A 198 -16.57 41.19 11.10
CA ARG A 198 -15.60 40.70 12.08
C ARG A 198 -15.93 39.30 12.59
N GLU A 199 -17.18 39.03 12.97
CA GLU A 199 -17.60 37.69 13.42
C GLU A 199 -17.45 36.64 12.31
N PHE A 200 -17.70 37.01 11.05
CA PHE A 200 -17.53 36.17 9.87
C PHE A 200 -16.05 35.87 9.60
N GLU A 201 -15.19 36.88 9.63
CA GLU A 201 -13.73 36.71 9.48
C GLU A 201 -13.15 35.83 10.58
N GLU A 202 -13.52 36.06 11.84
CA GLU A 202 -13.09 35.21 12.97
C GLU A 202 -13.55 33.76 12.80
N SER A 203 -14.78 33.55 12.33
CA SER A 203 -15.32 32.21 12.05
C SER A 203 -14.63 31.54 10.87
N ALA A 204 -14.25 32.30 9.84
CA ALA A 204 -13.53 31.80 8.68
C ALA A 204 -12.13 31.30 9.05
N VAL A 205 -11.41 32.06 9.88
CA VAL A 205 -10.08 31.67 10.39
C VAL A 205 -10.20 30.37 11.20
N GLN A 206 -11.20 30.24 12.07
CA GLN A 206 -11.41 29.01 12.85
C GLN A 206 -11.70 27.79 11.95
N LEU A 207 -12.46 27.98 10.86
CA LEU A 207 -12.73 26.92 9.90
C LEU A 207 -11.46 26.53 9.13
N GLU A 208 -10.65 27.49 8.70
CA GLU A 208 -9.39 27.24 8.00
C GLU A 208 -8.39 26.49 8.89
N GLU A 209 -8.25 26.90 10.16
CA GLU A 209 -7.43 26.20 11.15
C GLU A 209 -7.88 24.75 11.34
N PHE A 210 -9.20 24.53 11.46
CA PHE A 210 -9.76 23.18 11.60
C PHE A 210 -9.48 22.32 10.37
N LEU A 211 -9.65 22.85 9.16
CA LEU A 211 -9.34 22.11 7.92
C LEU A 211 -7.87 21.68 7.89
N GLY A 212 -6.95 22.57 8.29
CA GLY A 212 -5.53 22.24 8.40
C GLY A 212 -5.22 21.15 9.44
N GLN A 213 -5.92 21.12 10.57
CA GLN A 213 -5.80 20.03 11.55
C GLN A 213 -6.42 18.74 11.03
N PHE A 214 -7.57 18.82 10.34
CA PHE A 214 -8.27 17.68 9.78
C PHE A 214 -7.46 16.99 8.67
N GLU A 215 -6.76 17.75 7.84
CA GLU A 215 -5.82 17.20 6.86
C GLU A 215 -4.69 16.41 7.52
N LYS A 216 -4.10 16.93 8.61
CA LYS A 216 -3.09 16.21 9.40
C LYS A 216 -3.67 14.92 10.00
N TYR A 217 -4.92 14.96 10.49
CA TYR A 217 -5.62 13.78 10.99
C TYR A 217 -5.80 12.71 9.93
N VAL A 218 -6.19 13.09 8.72
CA VAL A 218 -6.32 12.16 7.60
C VAL A 218 -4.97 11.51 7.26
N GLU A 219 -3.88 12.28 7.26
CA GLU A 219 -2.56 11.75 6.93
C GLU A 219 -2.01 10.82 8.02
N GLN A 220 -2.13 11.19 9.30
CA GLN A 220 -1.77 10.30 10.41
C GLN A 220 -2.61 9.02 10.41
N ARG A 221 -3.91 9.10 10.08
CA ARG A 221 -4.76 7.91 9.95
C ARG A 221 -4.23 6.92 8.91
N LYS A 222 -3.73 7.42 7.77
CA LYS A 222 -3.13 6.56 6.73
C LYS A 222 -1.85 5.90 7.25
N GLN A 223 -1.00 6.65 7.93
CA GLN A 223 0.24 6.13 8.52
C GLN A 223 -0.06 5.03 9.55
N LEU A 224 -1.01 5.26 10.46
CA LEU A 224 -1.43 4.26 11.43
C LEU A 224 -2.00 3.00 10.76
N LEU A 225 -2.79 3.15 9.69
CA LEU A 225 -3.28 2.02 8.90
C LEU A 225 -2.13 1.21 8.30
N GLU A 226 -1.09 1.85 7.75
CA GLU A 226 0.09 1.13 7.25
C GLU A 226 0.83 0.36 8.36
N VAL A 227 0.94 0.93 9.56
CA VAL A 227 1.58 0.27 10.72
C VAL A 227 0.73 -0.92 11.20
N LEU A 228 -0.60 -0.78 11.22
CA LEU A 228 -1.52 -1.85 11.59
C LEU A 228 -1.54 -2.97 10.53
N GLU A 229 -1.55 -2.64 9.24
CA GLU A 229 -1.46 -3.60 8.15
C GLU A 229 -0.16 -4.40 8.22
N LYS A 230 0.97 -3.75 8.50
CA LYS A 230 2.23 -4.45 8.82
C LYS A 230 2.00 -5.41 9.99
N GLY A 231 1.37 -4.93 11.06
CA GLY A 231 0.92 -5.71 12.23
C GLY A 231 0.20 -7.02 11.90
N THR A 232 -0.73 -7.02 10.94
CA THR A 232 -1.48 -8.22 10.52
C THR A 232 -0.63 -9.30 9.84
N VAL A 233 0.60 -8.98 9.43
CA VAL A 233 1.57 -9.98 8.95
C VAL A 233 2.26 -10.68 10.13
N TYR A 234 2.32 -10.03 11.30
CA TYR A 234 2.99 -10.55 12.51
C TYR A 234 2.14 -11.53 13.33
N TYR A 235 0.84 -11.23 13.48
CA TYR A 235 -0.10 -11.93 14.38
C TYR A 235 -1.13 -12.75 13.61
#